data_AF-A0A3A2ZI05-F1
#
_entry.id   AF-A0A3A2ZI05-F1
#
_cell.length_a   1.000
_cell.length_b   1.000
_cell.length_c   1.000
_cell.angle_alpha   90.00
_cell.angle_beta   90.00
_cell.angle_gamma   90.00
#
_symmetry.space_group_name_H-M   'P 1'
#
loop_
_entity.id
_entity.type
_entity.pdbx_description
1 polymer ?
#
loop_
_entity_poly.entity_id
_entity_poly.type
_entity_poly.pdbx_seq_one_letter_code
_entity_poly.pdbx_strand_id
1 'polypeptide(L)'
;MRQSNVFVDADWNITCLVDLEWACSQPIEMIRSPHWLTNKGIDELVLPEYDEARREFMDALIAEEKAIVTSKKRNFPLLSDVMNRTWEAGTFWYTLALSRPSGLFTIFQQHIRPRFCKDYIEEFHLIMFFLWEKNVARIASRKISDKKDYDKDLQLEFEA
;
A
#
# COMPACT_ATOMS: atom_id res chain seq x y z
N MET A 1 -12.22 3.42 11.05
CA MET A 1 -13.30 4.41 11.14
C MET A 1 -14.63 3.68 11.00
N ARG A 2 -15.57 3.86 11.93
CA ARG A 2 -16.88 3.19 11.95
C ARG A 2 -17.95 4.13 11.42
N GLN A 3 -19.04 3.59 10.85
CA GLN A 3 -20.16 4.39 10.33
C GLN A 3 -20.78 5.30 11.40
N SER A 4 -20.83 4.84 12.66
CA SER A 4 -21.31 5.61 13.81
C SER A 4 -20.50 6.88 14.12
N ASN A 5 -19.31 7.02 13.51
CA ASN A 5 -18.39 8.11 13.79
C ASN A 5 -18.47 9.23 12.75
N VAL A 6 -19.33 9.09 11.73
CA VAL A 6 -19.54 10.07 10.65
C VAL A 6 -20.97 10.58 10.72
N PHE A 7 -21.15 11.88 10.93
CA PHE A 7 -22.46 12.53 10.92
C PHE A 7 -22.64 13.32 9.64
N VAL A 8 -23.86 13.28 9.11
CA VAL A 8 -24.24 13.99 7.88
C VAL A 8 -25.51 14.82 8.11
N ASP A 9 -25.68 15.86 7.30
CA ASP A 9 -26.95 16.61 7.22
C ASP A 9 -27.95 15.93 6.26
N ALA A 10 -29.09 16.59 6.03
CA ALA A 10 -30.16 16.09 5.15
C ALA A 10 -29.73 15.97 3.68
N ASP A 11 -28.69 16.71 3.28
CA ASP A 11 -28.15 16.72 1.92
C ASP A 11 -26.90 15.81 1.79
N TRP A 12 -26.65 14.96 2.80
CA TRP A 12 -25.51 14.04 2.88
C TRP A 12 -24.13 14.70 3.02
N ASN A 13 -24.05 15.98 3.36
CA ASN A 13 -22.77 16.61 3.65
C ASN A 13 -22.23 16.13 5.00
N ILE A 14 -20.95 15.80 5.06
CA ILE A 14 -20.29 15.43 6.33
C ILE A 14 -20.22 16.67 7.23
N THR A 15 -20.91 16.64 8.36
CA THR A 15 -20.98 17.75 9.33
C THR A 15 -20.04 17.56 10.50
N CYS A 16 -19.80 16.31 10.91
CA CYS A 16 -18.95 16.01 12.06
C CYS A 16 -18.29 14.63 11.94
N LEU A 17 -17.02 14.57 12.33
CA LEU A 17 -16.27 13.32 12.54
C LEU A 17 -15.90 13.25 14.02
N VAL A 18 -16.30 12.18 14.70
CA VAL A 18 -15.99 11.94 16.12
C VAL A 18 -15.12 10.70 16.28
N ASP A 19 -14.58 10.47 17.48
CA ASP A 19 -13.85 9.25 17.82
C ASP A 19 -12.69 8.98 16.82
N LEU A 20 -11.72 9.90 16.82
CA LEU A 20 -10.52 9.89 15.98
C LEU A 20 -9.33 9.19 16.63
N GLU A 21 -9.53 8.46 17.74
CA GLU A 21 -8.45 7.84 18.52
C GLU A 21 -7.62 6.81 17.71
N TRP A 22 -8.20 6.26 16.64
CA TRP A 22 -7.56 5.34 15.69
C TRP A 22 -7.31 5.97 14.31
N ALA A 23 -7.41 7.30 14.18
CA ALA A 23 -7.04 7.99 12.95
C ALA A 23 -5.52 8.06 12.83
N CYS A 24 -4.99 7.70 11.67
CA CYS A 24 -3.57 7.79 11.38
C CYS A 24 -3.26 9.08 10.62
N SER A 25 -2.32 9.88 11.13
CA SER A 25 -1.71 10.96 10.35
C SER A 25 -0.68 10.35 9.41
N GLN A 26 -0.95 10.40 8.11
CA GLN A 26 -0.06 9.89 7.08
C GLN A 26 0.47 11.04 6.21
N PRO A 27 1.67 10.91 5.63
CA PRO A 27 2.12 11.79 4.55
C PRO A 27 1.06 11.90 3.46
N ILE A 28 0.96 13.08 2.83
CA ILE A 28 -0.04 13.34 1.80
C ILE A 28 0.12 12.39 0.59
N GLU A 29 1.33 11.91 0.35
CA GLU A 29 1.69 10.92 -0.67
C GLU A 29 1.12 9.51 -0.40
N MET A 30 0.66 9.24 0.82
CA MET A 30 0.00 7.98 1.19
C MET A 30 -1.51 8.04 0.98
N ILE A 31 -2.08 9.23 0.77
CA ILE A 31 -3.48 9.36 0.36
C ILE A 31 -3.59 8.90 -1.08
N ARG A 32 -4.56 8.03 -1.33
CA ARG A 32 -4.70 7.33 -2.60
C ARG A 32 -6.17 7.01 -2.88
N SER A 33 -6.45 6.66 -4.14
CA SER A 33 -7.77 6.19 -4.52
C SER A 33 -8.10 4.88 -3.79
N PRO A 34 -9.38 4.65 -3.44
CA PRO A 34 -9.76 3.41 -2.78
C PRO A 34 -9.56 2.19 -3.67
N HIS A 35 -8.87 1.16 -3.17
CA HIS A 35 -8.64 -0.09 -3.92
C HIS A 35 -9.95 -0.82 -4.29
N TRP A 36 -11.01 -0.63 -3.52
CA TRP A 36 -12.30 -1.27 -3.71
C TRP A 36 -13.15 -0.65 -4.82
N LEU A 37 -12.64 0.34 -5.58
CA LEU A 37 -13.36 0.97 -6.71
C LEU A 37 -13.84 -0.06 -7.75
N THR A 38 -13.13 -1.17 -7.93
CA THR A 38 -13.51 -2.25 -8.84
C THR A 38 -14.14 -3.46 -8.15
N ASN A 39 -14.46 -3.35 -6.85
CA ASN A 39 -14.95 -4.45 -6.01
C ASN A 39 -14.04 -5.70 -6.00
N LYS A 40 -12.74 -5.52 -6.25
CA LYS A 40 -11.74 -6.60 -6.24
C LYS A 40 -10.92 -6.61 -4.96
N GLY A 41 -10.42 -7.78 -4.59
CA GLY A 41 -9.35 -7.91 -3.61
C GLY A 41 -8.11 -7.12 -4.03
N ILE A 42 -7.24 -6.80 -3.07
CA ILE A 42 -6.01 -6.04 -3.37
C ILE A 42 -5.05 -6.84 -4.26
N ASP A 43 -5.03 -8.16 -4.08
CA ASP A 43 -4.29 -9.15 -4.83
C ASP A 43 -4.93 -9.50 -6.19
N GLU A 44 -6.16 -9.02 -6.43
CA GLU A 44 -6.92 -9.28 -7.66
C GLU A 44 -7.01 -8.04 -8.56
N LEU A 45 -6.30 -6.96 -8.21
CA LEU A 45 -6.36 -5.71 -8.95
C LEU A 45 -5.84 -5.88 -10.39
N VAL A 46 -6.76 -5.71 -11.35
CA VAL A 46 -6.43 -5.67 -12.78
C VAL A 46 -6.17 -4.22 -13.16
N LEU A 47 -4.92 -3.91 -13.54
CA LEU A 47 -4.44 -2.54 -13.72
C LEU A 47 -5.27 -1.71 -14.73
N PRO A 48 -5.64 -2.20 -15.92
CA PRO A 48 -6.46 -1.43 -16.85
C PRO A 48 -7.83 -1.05 -16.28
N GLU A 49 -8.53 -2.01 -15.69
CA GLU A 49 -9.87 -1.80 -15.11
C GLU A 49 -9.80 -0.84 -13.91
N TYR A 50 -8.78 -0.99 -13.07
CA TYR A 50 -8.60 -0.12 -11.91
C TYR A 50 -8.21 1.31 -12.32
N ASP A 51 -7.36 1.48 -13.35
CA ASP A 51 -7.00 2.82 -13.82
C ASP A 51 -8.21 3.56 -14.41
N GLU A 52 -9.11 2.85 -15.10
CA GLU A 52 -10.37 3.43 -15.58
C GLU A 52 -11.23 3.96 -14.44
N ALA A 53 -11.57 3.12 -13.45
CA ALA A 53 -12.36 3.53 -12.29
C ALA A 53 -11.65 4.61 -11.45
N ARG A 54 -10.31 4.54 -11.35
CA ARG A 54 -9.50 5.57 -10.68
C ARG A 54 -9.61 6.91 -11.40
N ARG A 55 -9.58 6.95 -12.74
CA ARG A 55 -9.67 8.20 -13.50
C ARG A 55 -11.02 8.88 -13.27
N GLU A 56 -12.11 8.12 -13.27
CA GLU A 56 -13.44 8.66 -12.94
C GLU A 56 -13.45 9.29 -11.53
N PHE A 57 -12.89 8.59 -10.54
CA PHE A 57 -12.73 9.14 -9.19
C PHE A 57 -11.88 10.43 -9.18
N MET A 58 -10.79 10.46 -9.94
CA MET A 58 -9.93 11.64 -10.02
C MET A 58 -10.63 12.81 -10.71
N ASP A 59 -11.43 12.59 -11.74
CA ASP A 59 -12.19 13.62 -12.42
C ASP A 59 -13.21 14.27 -11.47
N ALA A 60 -13.91 13.46 -10.69
CA ALA A 60 -14.79 13.93 -9.62
C ALA A 60 -14.02 14.75 -8.56
N LEU A 61 -12.89 14.22 -8.08
CA LEU A 61 -12.06 14.92 -7.09
C LEU A 61 -11.56 16.27 -7.61
N ILE A 62 -11.12 16.34 -8.87
CA ILE A 62 -10.66 17.58 -9.51
C ILE A 62 -11.80 18.60 -9.63
N ALA A 63 -13.02 18.16 -9.97
CA ALA A 63 -14.19 19.02 -10.04
C ALA A 63 -14.53 19.64 -8.67
N GLU A 64 -14.54 18.81 -7.62
CA GLU A 64 -14.77 19.25 -6.24
C GLU A 64 -13.68 20.21 -5.74
N GLU A 65 -12.41 19.89 -6.01
CA GLU A 65 -11.31 20.78 -5.63
C GLU A 65 -11.40 22.14 -6.33
N LYS A 66 -11.80 22.19 -7.61
CA LYS A 66 -12.02 23.45 -8.33
C LYS A 66 -13.15 24.28 -7.73
N ALA A 67 -14.25 23.65 -7.34
CA ALA A 67 -15.38 24.33 -6.70
C ALA A 67 -15.00 24.93 -5.34
N ILE A 68 -14.08 24.30 -4.61
CA ILE A 68 -13.60 24.78 -3.30
C ILE A 68 -12.53 25.88 -3.47
N VAL A 69 -11.61 25.74 -4.42
CA VAL A 69 -10.46 26.66 -4.60
C VAL A 69 -10.89 28.06 -5.04
N THR A 70 -11.98 28.20 -5.80
CA THR A 70 -12.54 29.52 -6.14
C THR A 70 -12.96 30.34 -4.92
N SER A 71 -13.19 29.70 -3.76
CA SER A 71 -13.64 30.35 -2.53
C SER A 71 -12.52 30.77 -1.57
N LYS A 72 -11.31 30.20 -1.64
CA LYS A 72 -10.24 30.43 -0.64
C LYS A 72 -8.83 30.37 -1.27
N LYS A 73 -8.00 31.40 -1.01
CA LYS A 73 -6.55 31.36 -1.29
C LYS A 73 -5.91 30.21 -0.51
N ARG A 74 -5.25 29.27 -1.19
CA ARG A 74 -4.65 28.08 -0.59
C ARG A 74 -3.13 28.08 -0.78
N ASN A 75 -2.39 27.80 0.30
CA ASN A 75 -0.92 27.67 0.32
C ASN A 75 -0.45 26.19 0.24
N PHE A 76 -1.37 25.25 0.05
CA PHE A 76 -1.08 23.80 0.02
C PHE A 76 -1.31 23.22 -1.38
N PRO A 77 -0.55 22.17 -1.77
CA PRO A 77 -0.77 21.49 -3.04
C PRO A 77 -2.18 20.87 -3.09
N LEU A 78 -2.75 20.80 -4.29
CA LEU A 78 -4.01 20.09 -4.51
C LEU A 78 -3.79 18.59 -4.28
N LEU A 79 -4.77 17.93 -3.68
CA LEU A 79 -4.71 16.50 -3.44
C LEU A 79 -4.70 15.74 -4.76
N SER A 80 -5.47 16.19 -5.75
CA SER A 80 -5.46 15.58 -7.10
C SER A 80 -4.06 15.58 -7.73
N ASP A 81 -3.32 16.69 -7.61
CA ASP A 81 -1.95 16.80 -8.12
C ASP A 81 -0.98 15.84 -7.41
N VAL A 82 -1.13 15.66 -6.09
CA VAL A 82 -0.31 14.69 -5.35
C VAL A 82 -0.68 13.26 -5.74
N MET A 83 -1.97 12.95 -5.81
CA MET A 83 -2.45 11.61 -6.15
C MET A 83 -2.06 11.19 -7.57
N ASN A 84 -2.09 12.10 -8.55
CA ASN A 84 -1.61 11.82 -9.90
C ASN A 84 -0.09 11.60 -9.95
N ARG A 85 0.69 12.46 -9.27
CA ARG A 85 2.16 12.28 -9.19
C ARG A 85 2.55 10.96 -8.53
N THR A 86 1.89 10.57 -7.45
CA THR A 86 2.16 9.30 -6.75
C THR A 86 1.74 8.08 -7.56
N TRP A 87 0.71 8.21 -8.40
CA TRP A 87 0.32 7.17 -9.36
C TRP A 87 1.40 6.98 -10.45
N GLU A 88 1.82 8.07 -11.09
CA GLU A 88 2.86 8.07 -12.14
C GLU A 88 4.20 7.54 -11.62
N ALA A 89 4.64 8.00 -10.45
CA ALA A 89 5.87 7.54 -9.80
C ALA A 89 5.80 6.08 -9.33
N GLY A 90 4.59 5.51 -9.20
CA GLY A 90 4.36 4.19 -8.63
C GLY A 90 4.37 4.12 -7.11
N THR A 91 4.53 5.26 -6.41
CA THR A 91 4.39 5.38 -4.94
C THR A 91 3.05 4.84 -4.46
N PHE A 92 1.98 4.99 -5.26
CA PHE A 92 0.67 4.37 -5.00
C PHE A 92 0.79 2.88 -4.62
N TRP A 93 1.59 2.10 -5.36
CA TRP A 93 1.73 0.66 -5.15
C TRP A 93 2.48 0.34 -3.87
N TYR A 94 3.52 1.11 -3.56
CA TYR A 94 4.26 0.97 -2.31
C TYR A 94 3.37 1.24 -1.10
N THR A 95 2.64 2.35 -1.10
CA THR A 95 1.77 2.69 0.02
C THR A 95 0.61 1.70 0.14
N LEU A 96 0.06 1.23 -0.99
CA LEU A 96 -0.97 0.19 -1.01
C LEU A 96 -0.47 -1.11 -0.40
N ALA A 97 0.72 -1.57 -0.79
CA ALA A 97 1.32 -2.78 -0.27
C ALA A 97 1.61 -2.69 1.24
N LEU A 98 2.11 -1.55 1.72
CA LEU A 98 2.39 -1.32 3.15
C LEU A 98 1.13 -1.35 4.02
N SER A 99 -0.02 -0.93 3.49
CA SER A 99 -1.25 -0.87 4.27
C SER A 99 -1.89 -2.24 4.54
N ARG A 100 -1.57 -3.25 3.73
CA ARG A 100 -2.28 -4.53 3.67
C ARG A 100 -1.26 -5.67 3.43
N PRO A 101 -0.76 -6.30 4.50
CA PRO A 101 0.26 -7.35 4.39
C PRO A 101 -0.11 -8.51 3.48
N SER A 102 -1.40 -8.88 3.40
CA SER A 102 -1.87 -9.98 2.56
C SER A 102 -1.65 -9.75 1.06
N GLY A 103 -1.73 -8.50 0.60
CA GLY A 103 -1.54 -8.15 -0.82
C GLY A 103 -0.11 -7.78 -1.19
N LEU A 104 0.80 -7.69 -0.21
CA LEU A 104 2.16 -7.17 -0.38
C LEU A 104 2.93 -7.91 -1.48
N PHE A 105 2.93 -9.25 -1.43
CA PHE A 105 3.66 -10.06 -2.39
C PHE A 105 3.11 -9.92 -3.81
N THR A 106 1.78 -9.94 -3.96
CA THR A 106 1.13 -9.81 -5.26
C THR A 106 1.38 -8.42 -5.86
N ILE A 107 1.20 -7.35 -5.08
CA ILE A 107 1.48 -5.98 -5.52
C ILE A 107 2.96 -5.84 -5.90
N PHE A 108 3.86 -6.41 -5.09
CA PHE A 108 5.28 -6.33 -5.37
C PHE A 108 5.60 -6.98 -6.72
N GLN A 109 5.11 -8.20 -6.95
CA GLN A 109 5.41 -8.95 -8.16
C GLN A 109 4.78 -8.36 -9.42
N GLN A 110 3.54 -7.88 -9.32
CA GLN A 110 2.77 -7.42 -10.49
C GLN A 110 2.96 -5.93 -10.79
N HIS A 111 3.23 -5.10 -9.77
CA HIS A 111 3.20 -3.64 -9.92
C HIS A 111 4.48 -2.94 -9.50
N ILE A 112 5.21 -3.42 -8.49
CA ILE A 112 6.44 -2.76 -8.04
C ILE A 112 7.65 -3.26 -8.83
N ARG A 113 7.94 -4.56 -8.79
CA ARG A 113 9.11 -5.19 -9.44
C ARG A 113 9.21 -4.83 -10.94
N PRO A 114 8.15 -4.90 -11.76
CA PRO A 114 8.26 -4.59 -13.19
C PRO A 114 8.65 -3.15 -13.51
N ARG A 115 8.61 -2.24 -12.53
CA ARG A 115 9.11 -0.86 -12.69
C ARG A 115 10.63 -0.76 -12.58
N PHE A 116 11.29 -1.72 -11.93
CA PHE A 116 12.75 -1.74 -11.73
C PHE A 116 13.43 -2.84 -12.55
N CYS A 117 12.77 -3.99 -12.69
CA CYS A 117 13.32 -5.21 -13.30
C CYS A 117 12.16 -5.97 -13.97
N LYS A 118 12.03 -5.78 -15.28
CA LYS A 118 11.08 -6.52 -16.12
C LYS A 118 11.63 -7.90 -16.48
N ASP A 119 12.89 -7.91 -16.92
CA ASP A 119 13.66 -9.09 -17.31
C ASP A 119 14.64 -9.49 -16.19
N TYR A 120 15.19 -10.71 -16.22
CA TYR A 120 16.19 -11.21 -15.24
C TYR A 120 15.63 -11.52 -13.84
N ILE A 121 14.56 -12.33 -13.79
CA ILE A 121 13.85 -12.68 -12.56
C ILE A 121 14.76 -13.47 -11.61
N GLU A 122 15.53 -14.42 -12.13
CA GLU A 122 16.41 -15.28 -11.33
C GLU A 122 17.52 -14.46 -10.67
N GLU A 123 18.14 -13.56 -11.44
CA GLU A 123 19.19 -12.67 -10.95
C GLU A 123 18.65 -11.67 -9.92
N PHE A 124 17.44 -11.17 -10.12
CA PHE A 124 16.76 -10.33 -9.13
C PHE A 124 16.58 -11.07 -7.80
N HIS A 125 16.15 -12.34 -7.83
CA HIS A 125 16.01 -13.16 -6.62
C HIS A 125 17.35 -13.39 -5.90
N LEU A 126 18.44 -13.55 -6.64
CA LEU A 126 19.79 -13.69 -6.06
C LEU A 126 20.23 -12.42 -5.32
N ILE A 127 19.89 -11.24 -5.85
CA ILE A 127 20.28 -9.96 -5.25
C ILE A 127 19.38 -9.59 -4.07
N MET A 128 18.08 -9.92 -4.12
CA MET A 128 17.09 -9.49 -3.14
C MET A 128 17.44 -9.93 -1.71
N PHE A 129 18.07 -11.09 -1.54
CA PHE A 129 18.55 -11.58 -0.26
C PHE A 129 19.55 -10.62 0.42
N PHE A 130 20.39 -9.92 -0.35
CA PHE A 130 21.34 -8.95 0.18
C PHE A 130 20.68 -7.65 0.66
N LEU A 131 19.44 -7.38 0.25
CA LEU A 131 18.67 -6.20 0.69
C LEU A 131 17.95 -6.44 2.03
N TRP A 132 17.92 -7.68 2.53
CA TRP A 132 17.20 -8.03 3.75
C TRP A 132 17.89 -7.51 5.02
N GLU A 133 19.22 -7.68 5.13
CA GLU A 133 20.00 -7.26 6.30
C GLU A 133 21.49 -7.19 5.95
N LYS A 134 22.26 -6.41 6.72
CA LYS A 134 23.72 -6.39 6.56
C LYS A 134 24.31 -7.75 6.96
N ASN A 135 25.29 -8.25 6.19
CA ASN A 135 25.97 -9.53 6.42
C ASN A 135 25.03 -10.74 6.43
N VAL A 136 24.05 -10.75 5.52
CA VAL A 136 23.02 -11.78 5.43
C VAL A 136 23.58 -13.22 5.34
N ALA A 137 24.75 -13.41 4.71
CA ALA A 137 25.43 -14.71 4.65
C ALA A 137 25.74 -15.27 6.05
N ARG A 138 26.22 -14.42 6.98
CA ARG A 138 26.48 -14.81 8.37
C ARG A 138 25.20 -15.21 9.09
N ILE A 139 24.10 -14.49 8.84
CA ILE A 139 22.80 -14.79 9.43
C ILE A 139 22.29 -16.13 8.93
N ALA A 140 22.38 -16.40 7.62
CA ALA A 140 22.00 -17.68 7.04
C ALA A 140 22.83 -18.83 7.61
N SER A 141 24.16 -18.70 7.68
CA SER A 141 25.02 -19.74 8.29
C SER A 141 24.63 -20.02 9.74
N ARG A 142 24.36 -18.98 10.54
CA ARG A 142 23.90 -19.14 11.92
C ARG A 142 22.56 -19.86 11.97
N LYS A 143 21.57 -19.43 11.19
CA LYS A 143 20.23 -20.06 11.14
C LYS A 143 20.28 -21.53 10.71
N ILE A 144 21.18 -21.90 9.81
CA ILE A 144 21.41 -23.31 9.43
C ILE A 144 21.96 -24.11 10.62
N SER A 145 22.87 -23.54 11.42
CA SER A 145 23.35 -24.17 12.65
C SER A 145 22.22 -24.29 13.69
N ASP A 146 21.52 -23.19 13.98
CA ASP A 146 20.41 -23.15 14.93
C ASP A 146 19.34 -24.20 14.56
N LYS A 147 19.04 -24.37 13.26
CA LYS A 147 18.10 -25.39 12.78
C LYS A 147 18.57 -26.81 13.07
N LYS A 148 19.87 -27.11 12.90
CA LYS A 148 20.40 -28.45 13.19
C LYS A 148 20.26 -28.81 14.66
N ASP A 149 20.46 -27.84 15.55
CA ASP A 149 20.32 -28.06 16.98
C ASP A 149 18.85 -28.16 17.37
N TYR A 150 18.00 -27.28 16.83
CA TYR A 150 16.54 -27.40 16.99
C TYR A 150 15.99 -28.74 16.51
N ASP A 151 16.42 -29.24 15.35
CA ASP A 151 15.93 -30.51 14.80
C ASP A 151 16.32 -31.71 15.72
N LYS A 152 17.47 -31.64 16.41
CA LYS A 152 17.86 -32.65 17.42
C LYS A 152 16.98 -32.54 18.67
N ASP A 153 16.80 -31.34 19.19
CA ASP A 153 15.99 -31.10 20.39
C ASP A 153 14.54 -31.53 20.14
N LEU A 154 14.01 -31.22 18.96
CA LEU A 154 12.69 -31.66 18.52
C LEU A 154 12.59 -33.18 18.45
N GLN A 155 13.60 -33.86 17.89
CA GLN A 155 13.61 -35.32 17.85
C GLN A 155 13.59 -35.92 19.27
N LEU A 156 14.39 -35.39 20.19
CA LEU A 156 14.43 -35.84 21.59
C LEU A 156 13.09 -35.65 22.31
N GLU A 157 12.39 -34.54 22.06
CA GLU A 157 11.11 -34.24 22.71
C GLU A 157 9.97 -35.17 22.25
N PHE A 158 10.02 -35.65 20.99
CA PHE A 158 8.98 -36.50 20.40
C PHE A 158 9.34 -38.00 20.37
N GLU A 159 10.53 -38.39 20.82
CA GLU A 159 10.97 -39.78 21.02
C GLU A 159 10.89 -40.25 22.49
N ALA A 160 10.42 -39.40 23.41
CA ALA A 160 10.10 -39.73 24.80
C ALA A 160 8.65 -40.24 24.97
#